data_AF-A0A2H3JCX5-F1
#
_entry.id   AF-A0A2H3JCX5-F1
#
_cell.length_a   1.000
_cell.length_b   1.000
_cell.length_c   1.000
_cell.angle_alpha   90.00
_cell.angle_beta   90.00
_cell.angle_gamma   90.00
#
_symmetry.space_group_name_H-M   'P 1'
#
loop_
_entity.id
_entity.type
_entity.pdbx_description
1 polymer ?
#
loop_
_entity_poly.entity_id
_entity_poly.type
_entity_poly.pdbx_seq_one_letter_code
_entity_poly.pdbx_strand_id
1 'polypeptide(L)'
;MAHPYARLYTRQEGTKRRKMWNHALEKQLFTAKEISTMRAPHRRTIYTACLEAHIDQLHAQLLEYGLFPVTFDRLERYRGLNIKTAKSMVAGLHRDASELRLKRRELQRAVNIQ
;
A
#
# COMPACT_ATOMS: atom_id res chain seq x y z
N MET A 1 15.64 24.73 20.50
CA MET A 1 14.67 23.63 20.26
C MET A 1 14.92 23.07 18.87
N ALA A 2 15.24 21.78 18.73
CA ALA A 2 15.45 21.16 17.43
C ALA A 2 14.11 21.03 16.68
N HIS A 3 14.08 21.34 15.38
CA HIS A 3 12.86 21.29 14.58
C HIS A 3 12.29 19.84 14.54
N PRO A 4 10.98 19.62 14.76
CA PRO A 4 10.38 18.27 14.88
C PRO A 4 10.67 17.32 13.71
N TYR A 5 10.92 17.85 12.52
CA TYR A 5 11.19 17.05 11.31
C TYR A 5 12.67 16.88 10.96
N ALA A 6 13.61 17.41 11.74
CA ALA A 6 15.04 17.36 11.41
C ALA A 6 15.58 15.92 11.20
N ARG A 7 14.99 14.93 11.89
CA ARG A 7 15.35 13.51 11.79
C ARG A 7 14.82 12.80 10.54
N LEU A 8 13.91 13.41 9.79
CA LEU A 8 13.35 12.83 8.57
C LEU A 8 14.30 12.98 7.39
N TYR A 9 15.05 14.08 7.36
CA TYR A 9 16.00 14.39 6.29
C TYR A 9 17.27 13.54 6.36
N THR A 10 17.74 13.19 7.56
CA THR A 10 18.94 12.36 7.75
C THR A 10 18.79 10.90 7.32
N ARG A 11 17.56 10.45 7.02
CA ARG A 11 17.29 9.05 6.62
C ARG A 11 17.29 8.82 5.10
N GLN A 12 17.37 9.87 4.28
CA GLN A 12 17.19 9.73 2.82
C GLN A 12 18.41 9.17 2.06
N GLU A 13 19.62 9.15 2.65
CA GLU A 13 20.86 8.81 1.93
C GLU A 13 21.38 7.38 2.10
N GLY A 14 20.69 6.55 2.89
CA GLY A 14 21.04 5.14 3.01
C GLY A 14 20.59 4.35 1.77
N THR A 15 21.55 3.94 0.94
CA THR A 15 21.46 2.96 -0.17
C THR A 15 20.16 2.14 -0.18
N LYS A 16 19.40 2.22 -1.28
CA LYS A 16 18.14 1.49 -1.54
C LYS A 16 18.34 -0.03 -1.42
N ARG A 17 18.41 -0.55 -0.20
CA ARG A 17 18.49 -1.97 0.08
C ARG A 17 17.16 -2.58 -0.35
N ARG A 18 17.19 -3.58 -1.24
CA ARG A 18 15.98 -4.33 -1.62
C ARG A 18 15.33 -4.82 -0.33
N LYS A 19 14.14 -4.29 -0.05
CA LYS A 19 13.39 -4.63 1.15
C LYS A 19 13.08 -6.12 1.07
N MET A 20 13.46 -6.85 2.11
CA MET A 20 13.11 -8.26 2.22
C MET A 20 11.61 -8.36 2.10
N TRP A 21 11.16 -9.26 1.24
CA TRP A 21 9.73 -9.44 1.07
C TRP A 21 9.17 -10.09 2.33
N ASN A 22 8.31 -9.33 2.99
CA ASN A 22 7.54 -9.74 4.14
C ASN A 22 6.09 -9.34 3.85
N HIS A 23 5.27 -10.29 3.38
CA HIS A 23 3.83 -10.05 3.16
C HIS A 23 3.05 -10.65 4.32
N ALA A 24 2.25 -9.81 4.98
CA ALA A 24 1.52 -10.18 6.19
C ALA A 24 0.57 -11.37 5.98
N LEU A 25 0.01 -11.52 4.77
CA LEU A 25 -0.97 -12.55 4.45
C LEU A 25 -0.37 -13.76 3.71
N GLU A 26 0.97 -13.85 3.56
CA GLU A 26 1.60 -14.97 2.85
C GLU A 26 1.25 -16.31 3.50
N LYS A 27 1.13 -16.34 4.83
CA LYS A 27 0.74 -17.53 5.61
C LYS A 27 -0.74 -17.93 5.47
N GLN A 28 -1.58 -17.05 4.91
CA GLN A 28 -2.98 -17.36 4.64
C GLN A 28 -3.18 -17.92 3.24
N LEU A 29 -2.26 -17.61 2.32
CA LEU A 29 -2.33 -18.02 0.91
C LEU A 29 -1.46 -19.24 0.60
N PHE A 30 -0.36 -19.43 1.34
CA PHE A 30 0.58 -20.51 1.12
C PHE A 30 0.78 -21.33 2.39
N THR A 31 0.86 -22.64 2.22
CA THR A 31 1.32 -23.56 3.25
C THR A 31 2.80 -23.38 3.55
N ALA A 32 3.26 -23.84 4.73
CA ALA A 32 4.67 -23.79 5.09
C ALA A 32 5.58 -24.49 4.06
N LYS A 33 5.10 -25.59 3.46
CA LYS A 33 5.79 -26.33 2.40
C LYS A 33 5.94 -25.50 1.13
N GLU A 34 4.88 -24.82 0.70
CA GLU A 34 4.93 -23.94 -0.48
C GLU A 34 5.86 -22.73 -0.28
N ILE A 35 5.87 -22.14 0.93
CA ILE A 35 6.77 -21.04 1.25
C ILE A 35 8.24 -21.47 1.17
N SER A 36 8.57 -22.68 1.65
CA SER A 36 9.94 -23.19 1.63
C SER A 36 10.39 -23.68 0.24
N THR A 37 9.47 -24.18 -0.58
CA THR A 37 9.81 -24.82 -1.86
C THR A 37 9.67 -23.89 -3.07
N MET A 38 8.65 -23.03 -3.09
CA MET A 38 8.40 -22.17 -4.23
C MET A 38 9.34 -20.97 -4.21
N ARG A 39 9.89 -20.58 -5.36
CA ARG A 39 10.72 -19.39 -5.44
C ARG A 39 9.90 -18.14 -5.19
N ALA A 40 10.55 -17.18 -4.53
CA ALA A 40 9.97 -15.88 -4.27
C ALA A 40 9.25 -15.26 -5.51
N PRO A 41 9.88 -15.01 -6.66
CA PRO A 41 9.21 -14.34 -7.77
C PRO A 41 7.85 -14.95 -8.14
N HIS A 42 7.73 -16.28 -8.09
CA HIS A 42 6.50 -16.99 -8.40
C HIS A 42 5.42 -16.78 -7.33
N ARG A 43 5.80 -16.88 -6.05
CA ARG A 43 4.88 -16.57 -4.94
C ARG A 43 4.37 -15.12 -5.02
N ARG A 44 5.11 -14.16 -5.60
CA ARG A 44 4.69 -12.73 -5.65
C ARG A 44 3.52 -12.59 -6.60
N THR A 45 3.64 -13.25 -7.75
CA THR A 45 2.62 -13.25 -8.79
C THR A 45 1.33 -13.82 -8.24
N ILE A 46 1.39 -14.98 -7.57
CA ILE A 46 0.21 -15.62 -6.99
C ILE A 46 -0.39 -14.76 -5.87
N TYR A 47 0.45 -14.27 -4.95
CA TYR A 47 -0.01 -13.38 -3.87
C TYR A 47 -0.76 -12.15 -4.40
N THR A 48 -0.21 -11.51 -5.43
CA THR A 48 -0.81 -10.32 -6.05
C THR A 48 -2.13 -10.68 -6.73
N ALA A 49 -2.17 -11.77 -7.50
CA ALA A 49 -3.39 -12.22 -8.17
C ALA A 49 -4.50 -12.58 -7.16
N CYS A 50 -4.17 -13.24 -6.06
CA CYS A 50 -5.13 -13.55 -5.00
C CYS A 50 -5.69 -12.27 -4.35
N LEU A 51 -4.85 -11.26 -4.10
CA LEU A 51 -5.31 -9.97 -3.59
C LEU A 51 -6.21 -9.22 -4.57
N GLU A 52 -5.85 -9.21 -5.86
CA GLU A 52 -6.66 -8.58 -6.92
C GLU A 52 -8.03 -9.25 -7.01
N ALA A 53 -8.08 -10.60 -7.05
CA ALA A 53 -9.33 -11.35 -7.08
C ALA A 53 -10.21 -11.09 -5.84
N HIS A 54 -9.59 -10.97 -4.65
CA HIS A 54 -10.33 -10.65 -3.43
C HIS A 54 -10.93 -9.23 -3.46
N ILE A 55 -10.18 -8.26 -3.99
CA ILE A 55 -10.68 -6.88 -4.18
C ILE A 55 -11.85 -6.87 -5.17
N ASP A 56 -11.76 -7.61 -6.27
CA ASP A 56 -12.85 -7.71 -7.24
C ASP A 56 -14.10 -8.32 -6.62
N GLN A 57 -13.95 -9.37 -5.81
CA GLN A 57 -15.08 -9.96 -5.06
C GLN A 57 -15.70 -8.96 -4.07
N LEU A 58 -14.88 -8.20 -3.32
CA LEU A 58 -15.39 -7.16 -2.42
C LEU A 58 -16.13 -6.06 -3.18
N HIS A 59 -15.61 -5.63 -4.34
CA HIS A 59 -16.30 -4.66 -5.18
C HIS A 59 -17.65 -5.18 -5.67
N ALA A 60 -17.73 -6.44 -6.08
CA ALA A 60 -18.99 -7.06 -6.49
C ALA A 60 -20.01 -7.10 -5.34
N GLN A 61 -19.58 -7.47 -4.13
CA GLN A 61 -20.43 -7.48 -2.94
C GLN A 61 -20.92 -6.07 -2.56
N LEU A 62 -20.03 -5.08 -2.58
CA LEU A 62 -20.40 -3.69 -2.30
C LEU A 62 -21.39 -3.14 -3.34
N LEU A 63 -21.24 -3.55 -4.59
CA LEU A 63 -22.18 -3.18 -5.64
C LEU A 63 -23.56 -3.79 -5.42
N GLU A 64 -23.62 -5.07 -5.05
CA GLU A 64 -24.86 -5.78 -4.73
C GLU A 64 -25.63 -5.12 -3.59
N TYR A 65 -24.92 -4.67 -2.55
CA TYR A 65 -25.52 -3.96 -1.42
C TYR A 65 -25.80 -2.47 -1.69
N GLY A 66 -25.41 -1.94 -2.85
CA GLY A 66 -25.49 -0.51 -3.14
C GLY A 66 -24.58 0.36 -2.25
N LEU A 67 -23.57 -0.25 -1.61
CA LEU A 67 -22.64 0.40 -0.68
C LEU A 67 -21.33 0.77 -1.38
N PHE A 68 -21.41 1.58 -2.43
CA PHE A 68 -20.21 2.08 -3.10
C PHE A 68 -19.77 3.44 -2.49
N PRO A 69 -18.52 3.58 -2.02
CA PRO A 69 -18.03 4.83 -1.43
C PRO A 69 -17.91 5.97 -2.44
N VAL A 70 -17.91 5.68 -3.75
CA VAL A 70 -17.81 6.64 -4.84
C VAL A 70 -18.89 6.33 -5.87
N THR A 71 -19.72 7.31 -6.21
CA THR A 71 -20.78 7.19 -7.23
C THR A 71 -20.19 6.97 -8.62
N PHE A 72 -20.91 6.23 -9.47
CA PHE A 72 -20.48 5.96 -10.85
C PHE A 72 -20.28 7.23 -11.70
N ASP A 73 -21.11 8.26 -11.48
CA ASP A 73 -20.97 9.58 -12.12
C ASP A 73 -19.57 10.19 -11.90
N ARG A 74 -19.03 10.06 -10.68
CA ARG A 74 -17.68 10.53 -10.35
C ARG A 74 -16.57 9.68 -10.97
N LEU A 75 -16.87 8.44 -11.38
CA LEU A 75 -15.93 7.54 -12.02
C LEU A 75 -15.86 7.75 -13.54
N GLU A 76 -16.89 8.32 -14.17
CA GLU A 76 -16.91 8.53 -15.63
C GLU A 76 -15.70 9.30 -16.16
N ARG A 77 -15.25 10.32 -15.42
CA ARG A 77 -14.05 11.11 -15.77
C ARG A 77 -12.75 10.31 -15.84
N TYR A 78 -12.73 9.10 -15.28
CA TYR A 78 -11.58 8.19 -15.31
C TYR A 78 -11.77 7.04 -16.29
N ARG A 79 -12.87 7.01 -17.06
CA ARG A 79 -13.11 6.01 -18.09
C ARG A 79 -12.00 6.09 -19.14
N GLY A 80 -11.37 4.95 -19.44
CA GLY A 80 -10.23 4.88 -20.37
C GLY A 80 -8.89 5.33 -19.78
N LEU A 81 -8.82 5.62 -18.47
CA LEU A 81 -7.54 5.92 -17.82
C LEU A 81 -6.56 4.75 -17.97
N ASN A 82 -5.36 5.05 -18.46
CA ASN A 82 -4.31 4.05 -18.61
C ASN A 82 -3.92 3.48 -17.23
N ILE A 83 -3.88 2.16 -17.14
CA ILE A 83 -3.52 1.44 -15.91
C ILE A 83 -2.14 1.85 -15.35
N LYS A 84 -1.17 2.19 -16.21
CA LYS A 84 0.14 2.68 -15.78
C LYS A 84 0.03 4.04 -15.08
N THR A 85 -0.81 4.93 -15.61
CA THR A 85 -1.09 6.25 -15.04
C THR A 85 -1.81 6.09 -13.71
N ALA A 86 -2.85 5.27 -13.64
CA ALA A 86 -3.58 4.97 -12.41
C ALA A 86 -2.64 4.43 -11.32
N LYS A 87 -1.78 3.45 -11.66
CA LYS A 87 -0.77 2.90 -10.74
C LYS A 87 0.21 3.98 -10.24
N SER A 88 0.68 4.86 -11.12
CA SER A 88 1.57 5.97 -10.75
C SER A 88 0.90 6.95 -9.78
N MET A 89 -0.35 7.33 -10.06
CA MET A 89 -1.13 8.22 -9.19
C MET A 89 -1.32 7.62 -7.79
N VAL A 90 -1.72 6.35 -7.71
CA VAL A 90 -1.90 5.64 -6.44
C VAL A 90 -0.57 5.50 -5.70
N ALA A 91 0.52 5.21 -6.41
CA ALA A 91 1.86 5.12 -5.80
C ALA A 91 2.34 6.45 -5.22
N GLY A 92 2.09 7.56 -5.92
CA GLY A 92 2.35 8.92 -5.42
C GLY A 92 1.54 9.22 -4.15
N LEU A 93 0.22 9.01 -4.20
CA LEU A 93 -0.67 9.23 -3.06
C LEU A 93 -0.28 8.37 -1.84
N HIS A 94 0.10 7.11 -2.06
CA HIS A 94 0.59 6.24 -0.98
C HIS A 94 1.88 6.77 -0.35
N ARG A 95 2.82 7.27 -1.17
CA ARG A 95 4.06 7.90 -0.69
C ARG A 95 3.75 9.12 0.16
N ASP A 96 2.89 10.01 -0.33
CA ASP A 96 2.52 11.24 0.37
C ASP A 96 1.82 10.93 1.70
N ALA A 97 0.86 9.99 1.69
CA ALA A 97 0.20 9.53 2.91
C ALA A 97 1.19 8.91 3.92
N SER A 98 2.19 8.17 3.43
CA SER A 98 3.22 7.57 4.29
C SER A 98 4.11 8.65 4.94
N GLU A 99 4.46 9.69 4.18
CA GLU A 99 5.23 10.83 4.69
C GLU A 99 4.42 11.63 5.71
N LEU A 100 3.15 11.91 5.42
CA LEU A 100 2.24 12.61 6.35
C LEU A 100 2.06 11.83 7.66
N ARG A 101 1.89 10.51 7.59
CA ARG A 101 1.82 9.64 8.79
C ARG A 101 3.10 9.71 9.61
N LEU A 102 4.26 9.78 8.95
CA LEU A 102 5.54 9.88 9.63
C LEU A 102 5.70 11.25 10.32
N LYS A 103 5.41 12.34 9.62
CA LYS A 103 5.38 13.70 10.19
C LYS A 103 4.43 13.77 11.39
N ARG A 104 3.22 13.21 11.28
CA ARG A 104 2.25 13.14 12.38
C ARG A 104 2.81 12.42 13.60
N ARG A 105 3.52 11.30 13.42
CA ARG A 105 4.15 10.57 14.53
C ARG A 105 5.24 11.37 15.22
N GLU A 106 6.07 12.10 14.47
CA GLU A 106 7.10 12.96 15.05
C GLU A 106 6.49 14.14 15.83
N LEU A 107 5.40 14.74 15.32
CA LEU A 107 4.63 15.74 16.08
C LEU A 107 4.07 15.16 17.39
N GLN A 108 3.42 13.99 17.34
CA GLN A 108 2.89 13.33 18.54
C GLN A 108 4.00 13.04 19.56
N ARG A 109 5.20 12.66 19.11
CA ARG A 109 6.36 12.47 20.00
C ARG A 109 6.83 13.77 20.62
N ALA A 110 6.92 14.85 19.85
CA ALA A 110 7.35 16.15 20.37
C ALA A 110 6.36 16.69 21.43
N VAL A 111 5.06 16.48 21.23
CA VAL A 111 4.01 16.86 22.18
C VAL A 111 4.06 16.01 23.46
N ASN A 112 4.27 14.70 23.35
CA ASN A 112 4.34 13.81 24.52
C ASN A 112 5.66 13.92 25.34
N ILE A 113 6.62 14.73 24.89
CA ILE A 113 7.90 14.98 25.59
C ILE A 113 7.85 16.32 26.35
N GLN A 114 6.76 17.08 26.24
CA GLN A 114 6.43 18.21 27.12
C GLN A 114 5.50 17.76 28.24
#